data_AF-A0A7C4NNX4-F1
#
_entry.id   AF-A0A7C4NNX4-F1
#
_cell.length_a   1.000
_cell.length_b   1.000
_cell.length_c   1.000
_cell.angle_alpha   90.00
_cell.angle_beta   90.00
_cell.angle_gamma   90.00
#
_symmetry.space_group_name_H-M   'P 1'
#
loop_
_entity.id
_entity.type
_entity.pdbx_description
1 polymer ?
#
loop_
_entity_poly.entity_id
_entity_poly.type
_entity_poly.pdbx_seq_one_letter_code
_entity_poly.pdbx_strand_id
1 'polypeptide(L)'
;MYYRSFNGVYTVMGKKLKLHPGSLFLFMDVGVRVYADIDHVFYNCREGLIQNIRFLYDVFKHFSGMGLRVVAVGKAFDDDLYLYLSNRYHGRANYRDFTVSVFDNTSPEEFKRIHDYMQIVDGGIIKEALGED
;
A
#
# COMPACT_ATOMS: atom_id res chain seq x y z
N MET A 1 14.22 -8.48 14.68
CA MET A 1 13.47 -9.37 13.76
C MET A 1 14.27 -9.39 12.46
N TYR A 2 14.85 -10.53 12.06
CA TYR A 2 15.80 -10.57 10.93
C TYR A 2 15.07 -10.88 9.61
N TYR A 3 15.11 -9.93 8.68
CA TYR A 3 14.60 -10.14 7.31
C TYR A 3 15.76 -10.59 6.42
N ARG A 4 15.68 -11.81 5.90
CA ARG A 4 16.60 -12.28 4.85
C ARG A 4 15.79 -12.44 3.57
N SER A 5 15.98 -11.53 2.63
CA SER A 5 15.51 -11.73 1.25
C SER A 5 16.41 -12.77 0.59
N PHE A 6 15.81 -13.83 0.04
CA PHE A 6 16.50 -14.76 -0.85
C PHE A 6 15.62 -14.90 -2.10
N ASN A 7 16.14 -14.50 -3.25
CA ASN A 7 15.41 -14.49 -4.53
C ASN A 7 14.06 -13.72 -4.50
N GLY A 8 13.98 -12.62 -3.75
CA GLY A 8 12.76 -11.81 -3.65
C GLY A 8 11.65 -12.40 -2.78
N VAL A 9 11.94 -13.47 -2.03
CA VAL A 9 11.01 -14.04 -1.04
C VAL A 9 11.43 -13.57 0.36
N TYR A 10 10.51 -12.91 1.05
CA TYR A 10 10.71 -12.43 2.42
C TYR A 10 10.22 -13.49 3.40
N THR A 11 10.98 -13.82 4.45
CA THR A 11 10.54 -14.79 5.48
C THR A 11 10.41 -14.11 6.83
N VAL A 12 9.21 -14.17 7.43
CA VAL A 12 8.91 -13.61 8.76
C VAL A 12 8.22 -14.66 9.60
N MET A 13 8.81 -15.02 10.74
CA MET A 13 8.26 -16.05 11.66
C MET A 13 7.88 -17.37 10.95
N GLY A 14 8.64 -17.77 9.92
CA GLY A 14 8.38 -18.97 9.12
C GLY A 14 7.36 -18.81 7.99
N LYS A 15 6.65 -17.67 7.89
CA LYS A 15 5.77 -17.33 6.76
C LYS A 15 6.59 -16.71 5.63
N LYS A 16 6.38 -17.19 4.41
CA LYS A 16 6.91 -16.56 3.19
C LYS A 16 5.95 -15.46 2.76
N LEU A 17 6.50 -14.27 2.53
CA LEU A 17 5.78 -13.10 2.07
C LEU A 17 6.25 -12.73 0.66
N LYS A 18 5.30 -12.28 -0.15
CA LYS A 18 5.48 -11.86 -1.54
C LYS A 18 5.90 -10.39 -1.62
N LEU A 19 5.51 -9.59 -0.62
CA LEU A 19 5.89 -8.19 -0.48
C LEU A 19 6.84 -7.99 0.69
N HIS A 20 7.53 -6.85 0.70
CA HIS A 20 8.36 -6.50 1.83
C HIS A 20 7.48 -6.30 3.08
N PRO A 21 7.85 -6.84 4.25
CA PRO A 21 7.11 -6.65 5.48
C PRO A 21 6.92 -5.17 5.82
N GLY A 22 5.75 -4.82 6.33
CA GLY A 22 5.43 -3.46 6.75
C GLY A 22 4.06 -2.96 6.29
N SER A 23 3.42 -2.15 7.13
CA SER A 23 2.08 -1.59 6.86
C SER A 23 2.19 -0.20 6.23
N LEU A 24 1.51 0.02 5.12
CA LEU A 24 1.41 1.32 4.48
C LEU A 24 0.16 1.46 3.61
N PHE A 25 -0.25 2.71 3.38
CA PHE A 25 -1.33 3.10 2.51
C PHE A 25 -0.86 4.18 1.54
N LEU A 26 -1.17 3.98 0.26
CA LEU A 26 -1.10 4.99 -0.78
C LEU A 26 -2.48 5.63 -0.91
N PHE A 27 -2.55 6.92 -0.66
CA PHE A 27 -3.77 7.72 -0.60
C PHE A 27 -3.78 8.78 -1.71
N MET A 28 -4.92 8.92 -2.38
CA MET A 28 -5.12 9.80 -3.51
C MET A 28 -6.01 10.98 -3.13
N ASP A 29 -5.43 12.18 -3.16
CA ASP A 29 -6.11 13.44 -2.92
C ASP A 29 -5.75 14.42 -4.04
N VAL A 30 -5.33 15.64 -3.71
CA VAL A 30 -4.68 16.59 -4.63
C VAL A 30 -3.39 16.03 -5.27
N GLY A 31 -2.86 14.94 -4.72
CA GLY A 31 -1.71 14.19 -5.24
C GLY A 31 -1.55 12.87 -4.49
N VAL A 32 -0.51 12.11 -4.83
CA VAL A 32 -0.16 10.87 -4.12
C VAL A 32 0.43 11.20 -2.76
N ARG A 33 -0.13 10.64 -1.70
CA ARG A 33 0.45 10.62 -0.35
C ARG A 33 0.63 9.19 0.11
N VAL A 34 1.66 8.92 0.89
CA VAL A 34 1.88 7.61 1.49
C VAL A 34 1.91 7.75 3.00
N TYR A 35 1.09 6.95 3.68
CA TYR A 35 1.09 6.77 5.12
C TYR A 35 1.75 5.44 5.44
N ALA A 36 2.74 5.42 6.32
CA ALA A 36 3.44 4.19 6.71
C ALA A 36 3.62 4.13 8.22
N ASP A 37 3.69 2.92 8.74
CA ASP A 37 4.27 2.67 10.06
C ASP A 37 5.80 2.73 9.92
N ILE A 38 6.38 3.94 9.95
CA ILE A 38 7.79 4.17 9.60
C ILE A 38 8.71 3.43 10.59
N ASP A 39 8.31 3.36 11.86
CA ASP A 39 9.02 2.66 12.92
C ASP A 39 9.22 1.17 12.58
N HIS A 40 8.22 0.53 11.94
CA HIS A 40 8.32 -0.86 11.51
C HIS A 40 8.80 -1.06 10.05
N VAL A 41 8.53 -0.12 9.14
CA VAL A 41 8.81 -0.28 7.69
C VAL A 41 10.13 0.35 7.28
N PHE A 42 10.36 1.63 7.61
CA PHE A 42 11.43 2.41 6.99
C PHE A 42 12.79 2.18 7.65
N TYR A 43 12.86 2.20 8.98
CA TYR A 43 14.12 2.00 9.69
C TYR A 43 14.76 0.63 9.43
N ASN A 44 13.94 -0.34 9.01
CA ASN A 44 14.40 -1.68 8.70
C ASN A 44 14.83 -1.84 7.23
N CYS A 45 14.18 -1.18 6.27
CA CYS A 45 14.55 -1.29 4.84
C CYS A 45 13.90 -0.21 3.92
N ARG A 46 14.67 0.83 3.54
CA ARG A 46 14.23 1.86 2.57
C ARG A 46 13.84 1.30 1.20
N GLU A 47 14.64 0.36 0.69
CA GLU A 47 14.37 -0.30 -0.60
C GLU A 47 13.04 -1.06 -0.56
N GLY A 48 12.75 -1.74 0.55
CA GLY A 48 11.49 -2.42 0.78
C GLY A 48 10.29 -1.48 0.78
N LEU A 49 10.44 -0.29 1.39
CA LEU A 49 9.42 0.76 1.34
C LEU A 49 9.16 1.20 -0.11
N ILE A 50 10.21 1.48 -0.88
CA ILE A 50 10.10 1.89 -2.28
C ILE A 50 9.39 0.83 -3.13
N GLN A 51 9.78 -0.43 -2.98
CA GLN A 51 9.15 -1.55 -3.69
C GLN A 51 7.67 -1.67 -3.35
N ASN A 52 7.31 -1.52 -2.08
CA ASN A 52 5.91 -1.56 -1.66
C ASN A 52 5.11 -0.36 -2.20
N ILE A 53 5.66 0.86 -2.18
CA ILE A 53 5.00 2.05 -2.74
C ILE A 53 4.74 1.85 -4.23
N ARG A 54 5.76 1.39 -4.98
CA ARG A 54 5.63 1.12 -6.42
C ARG A 54 4.57 0.06 -6.70
N PHE A 55 4.57 -1.03 -5.93
CA PHE A 55 3.57 -2.08 -6.05
C PHE A 55 2.15 -1.55 -5.78
N LEU A 56 1.95 -0.82 -4.69
CA LEU A 56 0.64 -0.22 -4.37
C LEU A 56 0.21 0.77 -5.45
N TYR A 57 1.14 1.54 -6.03
CA TYR A 57 0.80 2.43 -7.14
C TYR A 57 0.31 1.67 -8.39
N ASP A 58 0.89 0.51 -8.68
CA ASP A 58 0.39 -0.36 -9.75
C ASP A 58 -1.00 -0.93 -9.45
N VAL A 59 -1.27 -1.27 -8.18
CA VAL A 59 -2.62 -1.68 -7.72
C VAL A 59 -3.62 -0.55 -7.92
N PHE A 60 -3.26 0.68 -7.51
CA PHE A 60 -4.06 1.87 -7.73
C PHE A 60 -4.38 2.08 -9.22
N LYS A 61 -3.36 2.09 -10.08
CA LYS A 61 -3.54 2.28 -11.53
C LYS A 61 -4.43 1.21 -12.14
N HIS A 62 -4.29 -0.05 -11.70
CA HIS A 62 -5.12 -1.14 -12.18
C HIS A 62 -6.61 -0.91 -11.89
N PHE A 63 -6.97 -0.67 -10.62
CA PHE A 63 -8.37 -0.50 -10.23
C PHE A 63 -8.97 0.81 -10.73
N SER A 64 -8.19 1.90 -10.75
CA SER A 64 -8.62 3.16 -11.37
C SER A 64 -8.84 3.01 -12.87
N GLY A 65 -7.99 2.24 -13.56
CA GLY A 65 -8.15 1.91 -14.98
C GLY A 65 -9.41 1.08 -15.30
N MET A 66 -9.98 0.41 -14.29
CA MET A 66 -11.27 -0.28 -14.40
C MET A 66 -12.48 0.66 -14.16
N GLY A 67 -12.24 1.97 -13.95
CA GLY A 67 -13.28 2.96 -13.69
C GLY A 67 -13.72 3.05 -12.23
N LEU A 68 -13.01 2.40 -11.30
CA LEU A 68 -13.29 2.53 -9.87
C LEU A 68 -12.74 3.86 -9.34
N ARG A 69 -13.48 4.52 -8.44
CA ARG A 69 -13.05 5.77 -7.82
C ARG A 69 -12.25 5.48 -6.56
N VAL A 70 -11.00 5.07 -6.76
CA VAL A 70 -10.08 4.66 -5.69
C VAL A 70 -9.66 5.87 -4.85
N VAL A 71 -9.88 5.76 -3.53
CA VAL A 71 -9.46 6.72 -2.52
C VAL A 71 -8.09 6.37 -1.97
N ALA A 72 -7.89 5.08 -1.66
CA ALA A 72 -6.62 4.58 -1.16
C ALA A 72 -6.44 3.10 -1.51
N VAL A 73 -5.19 2.68 -1.54
CA VAL A 73 -4.78 1.27 -1.54
C VAL A 73 -3.79 1.06 -0.42
N GLY A 74 -3.84 -0.07 0.25
CA GLY A 74 -2.94 -0.35 1.36
C GLY A 74 -2.54 -1.80 1.46
N LYS A 75 -1.55 -2.03 2.30
CA LYS A 75 -1.18 -3.36 2.76
C LYS A 75 -1.02 -3.39 4.26
N ALA A 76 -1.35 -4.52 4.85
CA ALA A 76 -0.99 -4.84 6.22
C ALA A 76 0.52 -5.12 6.33
N PHE A 77 0.98 -5.44 7.55
CA PHE A 77 2.37 -5.84 7.79
C PHE A 77 2.79 -7.05 6.95
N ASP A 78 1.89 -8.00 6.71
CA ASP A 78 2.12 -9.17 5.85
C ASP A 78 1.70 -8.89 4.39
N ASP A 79 0.96 -9.79 3.74
CA ASP A 79 0.59 -9.72 2.32
C ASP A 79 -0.87 -9.32 2.08
N ASP A 80 -1.65 -9.03 3.13
CA ASP A 80 -3.05 -8.63 2.97
C ASP A 80 -3.15 -7.24 2.33
N LEU A 81 -4.01 -7.11 1.31
CA LEU A 81 -4.24 -5.87 0.56
C LEU A 81 -5.62 -5.28 0.83
N TYR A 82 -5.68 -3.95 0.86
CA TYR A 82 -6.87 -3.16 1.08
C TYR A 82 -7.11 -2.19 -0.07
N LEU A 83 -8.37 -2.05 -0.48
CA LEU A 83 -8.83 -1.10 -1.50
C LEU A 83 -9.98 -0.27 -0.94
N TYR A 84 -9.80 1.03 -0.87
CA TYR A 84 -10.83 1.99 -0.43
C TYR A 84 -11.39 2.71 -1.64
N LEU A 85 -12.72 2.66 -1.81
CA LEU A 85 -13.44 3.23 -2.94
C LEU A 85 -14.43 4.27 -2.46
N SER A 86 -14.55 5.38 -3.18
CA SER A 86 -15.58 6.40 -2.91
C SER A 86 -16.94 6.05 -3.54
N ASN A 87 -16.95 5.16 -4.53
CA ASN A 87 -18.17 4.62 -5.12
C ASN A 87 -18.46 3.21 -4.60
N ARG A 88 -19.75 2.84 -4.67
CA ARG A 88 -20.21 1.49 -4.36
C ARG A 88 -19.57 0.45 -5.28
N TYR A 89 -19.24 -0.72 -4.73
CA TYR A 89 -18.68 -1.83 -5.49
C TYR A 89 -19.43 -3.13 -5.21
N HIS A 90 -19.88 -3.79 -6.28
CA HIS A 90 -20.55 -5.08 -6.21
C HIS A 90 -19.63 -6.14 -6.83
N GLY A 91 -18.87 -6.85 -6.01
CA GLY A 91 -17.98 -7.91 -6.51
C GLY A 91 -16.87 -8.30 -5.54
N ARG A 92 -15.91 -9.07 -6.04
CA ARG A 92 -14.65 -9.40 -5.37
C ARG A 92 -13.50 -8.80 -6.16
N ALA A 93 -12.57 -8.17 -5.45
CA ALA A 93 -11.35 -7.64 -6.05
C ALA A 93 -10.20 -8.63 -5.88
N ASN A 94 -9.50 -8.90 -6.98
CA ASN A 94 -8.25 -9.63 -6.98
C ASN A 94 -7.23 -8.84 -7.79
N TYR A 95 -5.97 -8.91 -7.39
CA TYR A 95 -4.87 -8.34 -8.16
C TYR A 95 -3.74 -9.37 -8.18
N ARG A 96 -3.43 -9.87 -9.38
CA ARG A 96 -2.48 -10.99 -9.55
C ARG A 96 -2.91 -12.17 -8.66
N ASP A 97 -2.03 -12.57 -7.75
CA ASP A 97 -2.16 -13.66 -6.79
C ASP A 97 -2.54 -13.18 -5.37
N PHE A 98 -3.09 -11.96 -5.26
CA PHE A 98 -3.60 -11.37 -4.03
C PHE A 98 -5.12 -11.26 -4.06
N THR A 99 -5.74 -11.64 -2.95
CA THR A 99 -7.12 -11.24 -2.62
C THR A 99 -7.07 -9.83 -2.03
N VAL A 100 -7.97 -8.96 -2.51
CA VAL A 100 -8.02 -7.56 -2.06
C VAL A 100 -9.32 -7.33 -1.29
N SER A 101 -9.19 -6.92 -0.03
CA SER A 101 -10.34 -6.54 0.79
C SER A 101 -10.82 -5.15 0.37
N VAL A 102 -12.10 -5.05 0.01
CA VAL A 102 -12.69 -3.81 -0.52
C VAL A 102 -13.55 -3.13 0.53
N PHE A 103 -13.31 -1.84 0.73
CA PHE A 103 -14.13 -0.95 1.53
C PHE A 103 -14.71 0.10 0.59
N ASP A 104 -16.03 0.11 0.42
CA ASP A 104 -16.71 1.03 -0.48
C ASP A 104 -17.34 2.21 0.27
N ASN A 105 -17.80 3.23 -0.48
CA ASN A 105 -18.38 4.46 0.07
C ASN A 105 -17.49 5.19 1.09
N THR A 106 -16.17 5.03 1.02
CA THR A 106 -15.21 5.70 1.88
C THR A 106 -14.97 7.12 1.39
N SER A 107 -15.11 8.14 2.25
CA SER A 107 -14.67 9.49 1.91
C SER A 107 -13.17 9.68 2.18
N PRO A 108 -12.48 10.58 1.44
CA PRO A 108 -11.10 10.93 1.73
C PRO A 108 -10.85 11.42 3.17
N GLU A 109 -11.80 12.17 3.75
CA GLU A 109 -11.73 12.69 5.11
C GLU A 109 -11.87 11.59 6.15
N GLU A 110 -12.79 10.65 5.94
CA GLU A 110 -12.95 9.48 6.79
C GLU A 110 -11.69 8.61 6.76
N PHE A 111 -11.14 8.36 5.57
CA PHE A 111 -9.90 7.61 5.42
C PHE A 111 -8.75 8.26 6.22
N LYS A 112 -8.57 9.58 6.09
CA LYS A 112 -7.56 10.34 6.84
C LYS A 112 -7.75 10.21 8.35
N ARG A 113 -8.99 10.33 8.83
CA ARG A 113 -9.30 10.25 10.27
C ARG A 113 -9.01 8.86 10.84
N ILE A 114 -9.27 7.78 10.10
CA ILE A 114 -9.03 6.41 10.58
C ILE A 114 -7.54 6.09 10.62
N HIS A 115 -6.73 6.71 9.75
CA HIS A 115 -5.31 6.41 9.60
C HIS A 115 -4.40 7.56 10.07
N ASP A 116 -4.92 8.47 10.91
CA ASP A 116 -4.18 9.64 11.40
C ASP A 116 -3.01 9.28 12.35
N TYR A 117 -3.02 8.06 12.89
CA TYR A 117 -1.95 7.49 13.69
C TYR A 117 -0.70 7.11 12.88
N MET A 118 -0.81 7.03 11.54
CA MET A 118 0.31 6.66 10.66
C MET A 118 1.10 7.89 10.23
N GLN A 119 2.41 7.72 10.05
CA GLN A 119 3.30 8.81 9.65
C GLN A 119 3.30 8.99 8.13
N ILE A 120 3.40 10.23 7.68
CA ILE A 120 3.52 10.57 6.26
C ILE A 120 4.95 10.27 5.80
N VAL A 121 5.08 9.51 4.72
CA VAL A 121 6.37 9.23 4.07
C VAL A 121 6.88 10.47 3.35
N ASP A 122 8.19 10.70 3.42
CA ASP A 122 8.86 11.79 2.72
C ASP A 122 8.56 11.78 1.20
N GLY A 123 8.32 12.97 0.65
CA GLY A 123 7.95 13.15 -0.75
C GLY A 123 9.05 12.72 -1.73
N GLY A 124 10.33 12.82 -1.36
CA GLY A 124 11.44 12.37 -2.19
C GLY A 124 11.46 10.84 -2.35
N ILE A 125 11.12 10.10 -1.30
CA ILE A 125 10.98 8.63 -1.37
C ILE A 125 9.81 8.25 -2.29
N ILE A 126 8.69 8.98 -2.18
CA ILE A 126 7.52 8.75 -3.03
C ILE A 126 7.90 8.97 -4.50
N LYS A 127 8.51 10.12 -4.81
CA LYS A 127 8.99 10.45 -6.16
C LYS A 127 9.92 9.39 -6.74
N GLU A 128 10.91 8.94 -5.97
CA GLU A 128 11.82 7.87 -6.39
C GLU A 128 11.07 6.56 -6.67
N ALA A 129 10.10 6.19 -5.83
CA ALA A 129 9.31 4.99 -6.05
C ALA A 129 8.47 5.07 -7.34
N LEU A 130 7.94 6.26 -7.64
CA LEU A 130 7.13 6.54 -8.83
C LEU A 130 7.96 6.80 -10.10
N GLY A 131 9.27 7.03 -9.97
CA GLY A 131 10.15 7.36 -11.09
C GLY A 131 9.94 8.80 -11.60
N GLU A 132 9.54 9.70 -10.72
CA GLU A 132 9.37 11.12 -11.00
C GLU A 132 10.61 11.88 -10.50
N ASP A 133 11.30 12.62 -11.39
CA ASP A 133 12.41 13.53 -11.05
C ASP A 133 11.90 14.88 -10.49
#